data_AF-K6ABE4-F1
#
_entry.id   AF-K6ABE4-F1
#
_cell.length_a   1.000
_cell.length_b   1.000
_cell.length_c   1.000
_cell.angle_alpha   90.00
_cell.angle_beta   90.00
_cell.angle_gamma   90.00
#
_symmetry.space_group_name_H-M   'P 1'
#
loop_
_entity.id
_entity.type
_entity.pdbx_description
1 polymer ?
#
loop_
_entity_poly.entity_id
_entity_poly.type
_entity_poly.pdbx_seq_one_letter_code
_entity_poly.pdbx_strand_id
1 'polypeptide(L)'
;MFRFDFRDKSLIPPILGTDNANYLERLTPVLERERIHPSGVVRLRDAAFCEERGIVQLSSSAEHTVLLENDDYKRLGHRFGMNGDVIRNGLAVFPTCTAVEYGQKVLLLGKTDKGDKALEEFLNDLTGYFFDGKRKPEELRFHEVAPLDAEFRAEIGDCKTASPDILRYGICTKRCDMAPTLRNFNRLRNLQLMRAPLSKEQERIVSLLVTRPDNARFPETEVKTRIPFKKKGQGINI
;
A
#
# COMPACT_ATOMS: atom_id res chain seq x y z
N MET A 1 1.04 4.60 -14.69
CA MET A 1 2.16 5.16 -15.47
C MET A 1 3.39 5.24 -14.58
N PHE A 2 4.56 4.88 -15.08
CA PHE A 2 5.82 5.11 -14.39
C PHE A 2 6.56 6.25 -15.07
N ARG A 3 7.23 7.05 -14.25
CA ARG A 3 8.26 7.97 -14.71
C ARG A 3 9.62 7.33 -14.47
N PHE A 4 10.41 7.21 -15.52
CA PHE A 4 11.80 6.82 -15.47
C PHE A 4 12.65 7.97 -15.98
N ASP A 5 13.66 8.36 -15.22
CA ASP A 5 14.57 9.41 -15.64
C ASP A 5 15.85 8.78 -16.22
N PHE A 6 15.95 8.81 -17.55
CA PHE A 6 17.12 8.34 -18.29
C PHE A 6 18.15 9.45 -18.44
N ARG A 7 19.41 9.18 -18.06
CA ARG A 7 20.53 10.08 -18.38
C ARG A 7 20.80 10.10 -19.88
N ASP A 8 20.84 8.92 -20.49
CA ASP A 8 20.94 8.75 -21.94
C ASP A 8 19.59 8.30 -22.50
N LYS A 9 18.92 9.22 -23.22
CA LYS A 9 17.62 8.96 -23.84
C LYS A 9 17.70 8.01 -25.03
N SER A 10 18.89 7.76 -25.59
CA SER A 10 19.05 6.82 -26.70
C SER A 10 18.81 5.37 -26.31
N LEU A 11 18.87 5.07 -24.99
CA LEU A 11 18.60 3.76 -24.43
C LEU A 11 17.11 3.43 -24.34
N ILE A 12 16.23 4.42 -24.50
CA ILE A 12 14.78 4.22 -24.43
C ILE A 12 14.34 3.46 -25.69
N PRO A 13 13.75 2.26 -25.56
CA PRO A 13 13.24 1.54 -26.71
C PRO A 13 12.24 2.39 -27.49
N PRO A 14 12.29 2.39 -28.82
CA PRO A 14 11.36 3.17 -29.63
C PRO A 14 9.94 2.61 -29.51
N ILE A 15 8.96 3.50 -29.52
CA ILE A 15 7.55 3.15 -29.70
C ILE A 15 7.36 2.76 -31.16
N LEU A 16 6.93 1.54 -31.42
CA LEU A 16 6.79 0.99 -32.76
C LEU A 16 5.31 1.02 -33.16
N GLY A 17 4.95 1.88 -34.11
CA GLY A 17 3.58 1.96 -34.62
C GLY A 17 2.53 2.06 -33.50
N THR A 18 1.43 1.32 -33.64
CA THR A 18 0.31 1.33 -32.69
C THR A 18 0.34 0.19 -31.67
N ASP A 19 1.00 -0.94 -31.97
CA ASP A 19 1.09 -2.08 -31.05
C ASP A 19 2.40 -2.05 -30.26
N ASN A 20 2.27 -1.78 -28.96
CA ASN A 20 3.37 -1.71 -28.02
C ASN A 20 3.08 -2.52 -26.75
N ALA A 21 2.30 -3.61 -26.88
CA ALA A 21 1.97 -4.47 -25.74
C ALA A 21 3.21 -4.99 -25.00
N ASN A 22 4.30 -5.28 -25.74
CA ASN A 22 5.58 -5.74 -25.19
C ASN A 22 6.55 -4.61 -24.79
N TYR A 23 6.11 -3.35 -24.73
CA TYR A 23 7.02 -2.22 -24.49
C TYR A 23 7.74 -2.34 -23.15
N LEU A 24 7.04 -2.77 -22.10
CA LEU A 24 7.64 -2.98 -20.79
C LEU A 24 8.70 -4.08 -20.84
N GLU A 25 8.47 -5.19 -21.55
CA GLU A 25 9.46 -6.27 -21.72
C GLU A 25 10.72 -5.80 -22.45
N ARG A 26 10.58 -4.88 -23.42
CA ARG A 26 11.73 -4.25 -24.09
C ARG A 26 12.46 -3.25 -23.20
N LEU A 27 11.74 -2.59 -22.29
CA LEU A 27 12.27 -1.58 -21.37
C LEU A 27 12.98 -2.19 -20.16
N THR A 28 12.47 -3.29 -19.61
CA THR A 28 12.96 -3.92 -18.37
C THR A 28 14.47 -4.23 -18.41
N PRO A 29 15.04 -4.85 -19.46
CA PRO A 29 16.49 -5.13 -19.50
C PRO A 29 17.36 -3.87 -19.45
N VAL A 30 16.87 -2.76 -20.02
CA VAL A 30 17.55 -1.46 -19.97
C VAL A 30 17.51 -0.89 -18.56
N LEU A 31 16.34 -0.94 -17.92
CA LEU A 31 16.18 -0.47 -16.54
C LEU A 31 17.08 -1.24 -15.57
N GLU A 32 17.18 -2.55 -15.73
CA GLU A 32 18.04 -3.40 -14.90
C GLU A 32 19.52 -3.11 -15.12
N ARG A 33 19.97 -3.05 -16.39
CA ARG A 33 21.37 -2.78 -16.72
C ARG A 33 21.83 -1.42 -16.22
N GLU A 34 21.00 -0.40 -16.39
CA GLU A 34 21.29 0.98 -15.96
C GLU A 34 20.92 1.23 -14.49
N ARG A 35 20.36 0.23 -13.79
CA ARG A 35 19.85 0.34 -12.41
C ARG A 35 18.90 1.52 -12.21
N ILE A 36 18.03 1.73 -13.20
CA ILE A 36 17.02 2.79 -13.19
C ILE A 36 15.76 2.26 -12.52
N HIS A 37 15.36 2.93 -11.46
CA HIS A 37 14.08 2.72 -10.79
C HIS A 37 13.11 3.84 -11.17
N PRO A 38 11.78 3.63 -11.06
CA PRO A 38 10.84 4.71 -11.24
C PRO A 38 11.14 5.84 -10.27
N SER A 39 11.17 7.07 -10.77
CA SER A 39 11.19 8.28 -9.94
C SER A 39 9.80 8.70 -9.48
N GLY A 40 8.76 8.12 -10.08
CA GLY A 40 7.38 8.32 -9.66
C GLY A 40 6.41 7.39 -10.37
N VAL A 41 5.27 7.15 -9.74
CA VAL A 41 4.16 6.36 -10.30
C VAL A 41 2.90 7.18 -10.23
N VAL A 42 2.16 7.25 -11.34
CA VAL A 42 0.92 8.02 -11.43
C VAL A 42 -0.20 7.14 -11.95
N ARG A 43 -1.34 7.14 -11.25
CA ARG A 43 -2.60 6.58 -11.76
C ARG A 43 -3.10 7.47 -12.89
N LEU A 44 -3.55 6.87 -13.98
CA LEU A 44 -4.03 7.64 -15.14
C LEU A 44 -5.18 8.59 -14.78
N ARG A 45 -6.09 8.15 -13.90
CA ARG A 45 -7.13 9.01 -13.33
C ARG A 45 -6.56 10.21 -12.57
N ASP A 46 -5.55 9.99 -11.73
CA ASP A 46 -4.89 11.04 -10.96
C ASP A 46 -4.22 12.04 -11.89
N ALA A 47 -3.52 11.53 -12.91
CA ALA A 47 -2.87 12.36 -13.93
C ALA A 47 -3.88 13.25 -14.66
N ALA A 48 -4.99 12.68 -15.13
CA ALA A 48 -6.02 13.41 -15.87
C ALA A 48 -6.69 14.49 -15.00
N PHE A 49 -7.01 14.18 -13.74
CA PHE A 49 -7.55 15.17 -12.82
C PHE A 49 -6.54 16.29 -12.54
N CYS A 50 -5.27 15.95 -12.29
CA CYS A 50 -4.23 16.93 -12.01
C CYS A 50 -4.02 17.88 -13.20
N GLU A 51 -4.02 17.34 -14.42
CA GLU A 51 -3.92 18.13 -15.65
C GLU A 51 -5.06 19.14 -15.78
N GLU A 52 -6.31 18.71 -15.61
CA GLU A 52 -7.48 19.62 -15.68
C GLU A 52 -7.47 20.71 -14.61
N ARG A 53 -6.79 20.48 -13.48
CA ARG A 53 -6.75 21.40 -12.33
C ARG A 53 -5.44 22.19 -12.23
N GLY A 54 -4.53 22.03 -13.18
CA GLY A 54 -3.22 22.67 -13.14
C GLY A 54 -2.36 22.23 -11.94
N ILE A 55 -2.60 21.02 -11.42
CA ILE A 55 -1.80 20.43 -10.34
C ILE A 55 -0.58 19.78 -10.99
N VAL A 56 0.62 20.17 -10.54
CA VAL A 56 1.87 19.63 -11.06
C VAL A 56 1.95 18.12 -10.77
N GLN A 57 2.17 17.32 -11.81
CA GLN A 57 2.33 15.87 -11.69
C GLN A 57 3.47 15.52 -10.73
N LEU A 58 3.29 14.47 -9.91
CA LEU A 58 4.26 14.02 -8.89
C LEU A 58 4.58 15.03 -7.78
N SER A 59 3.83 16.13 -7.68
CA SER A 59 3.86 17.00 -6.50
C SER A 59 3.13 16.35 -5.33
N SER A 60 3.34 16.87 -4.11
CA SER A 60 2.60 16.44 -2.91
C SER A 60 1.09 16.61 -3.07
N SER A 61 0.64 17.65 -3.78
CA SER A 61 -0.78 17.87 -4.10
C SER A 61 -1.37 16.85 -5.09
N ALA A 62 -0.51 16.18 -5.87
CA ALA A 62 -0.90 15.13 -6.80
C ALA A 62 -0.85 13.71 -6.17
N GLU A 63 -0.46 13.59 -4.90
CA GLU A 63 -0.45 12.29 -4.22
C GLU A 63 -1.86 11.70 -4.16
N HIS A 64 -1.98 10.40 -4.47
CA HIS A 64 -3.28 9.73 -4.52
C HIS A 64 -4.06 9.88 -3.20
N THR A 65 -3.39 9.77 -2.05
CA THR A 65 -4.02 9.95 -0.74
C THR A 65 -4.55 11.37 -0.51
N VAL A 66 -3.90 12.39 -1.07
CA VAL A 66 -4.36 13.79 -1.01
C VAL A 66 -5.55 14.00 -1.94
N LEU A 67 -5.50 13.42 -3.15
CA LEU A 67 -6.61 13.46 -4.10
C LEU A 67 -7.86 12.75 -3.56
N LEU A 68 -7.70 11.67 -2.79
CA LEU A 68 -8.81 10.98 -2.12
C LEU A 68 -9.51 11.85 -1.06
N GLU A 69 -8.89 12.92 -0.57
CA GLU A 69 -9.52 13.88 0.35
C GLU A 69 -10.21 15.03 -0.41
N ASN A 70 -9.83 15.29 -1.67
CA ASN A 70 -10.39 16.34 -2.50
C ASN A 70 -11.82 16.02 -2.97
N ASP A 71 -12.77 16.90 -2.64
CA ASP A 71 -14.19 16.67 -2.95
C ASP A 71 -14.51 16.71 -4.44
N ASP A 72 -13.79 17.54 -5.21
CA ASP A 72 -13.93 17.58 -6.67
C ASP A 72 -13.42 16.29 -7.31
N TYR A 73 -12.30 15.74 -6.82
CA TYR A 73 -11.77 14.46 -7.30
C TYR A 73 -12.75 13.30 -7.05
N LYS A 74 -13.42 13.29 -5.89
CA LYS A 74 -14.48 12.32 -5.57
C LYS A 74 -15.69 12.51 -6.49
N ARG A 75 -16.22 13.73 -6.58
CA ARG A 75 -17.41 14.08 -7.38
C ARG A 75 -17.23 13.76 -8.86
N LEU A 76 -16.04 14.01 -9.40
CA LEU A 76 -15.72 13.79 -10.82
C LEU A 76 -15.19 12.39 -11.12
N GLY A 77 -15.31 11.43 -10.19
CA GLY A 77 -14.82 10.07 -10.39
C GLY A 77 -15.39 9.36 -11.63
N HIS A 78 -16.59 9.74 -12.07
CA HIS A 78 -17.20 9.23 -13.29
C HIS A 78 -16.58 9.78 -14.59
N ARG A 79 -15.95 10.97 -14.57
CA ARG A 79 -15.36 11.60 -15.77
C ARG A 79 -14.07 10.94 -16.21
N PHE A 80 -13.29 10.46 -15.26
CA PHE A 80 -11.99 9.83 -15.48
C PHE A 80 -12.06 8.30 -15.31
N GLY A 81 -13.27 7.75 -15.21
CA GLY A 81 -13.59 6.33 -15.10
C GLY A 81 -13.61 5.76 -13.68
N MET A 82 -14.63 4.94 -13.42
CA MET A 82 -14.68 3.93 -12.35
C MET A 82 -14.99 2.57 -12.99
N ASN A 83 -14.56 1.46 -12.35
CA ASN A 83 -14.93 0.09 -12.72
C ASN A 83 -14.60 -0.33 -14.17
N GLY A 84 -13.32 -0.44 -14.52
CA GLY A 84 -12.88 -1.01 -15.81
C GLY A 84 -12.78 -0.02 -16.98
N ASP A 85 -13.34 1.18 -16.85
CA ASP A 85 -13.46 2.17 -17.93
C ASP A 85 -12.41 3.31 -17.91
N VAL A 86 -11.27 3.15 -17.24
CA VAL A 86 -10.46 4.30 -16.81
C VAL A 86 -9.90 5.18 -17.96
N ILE A 87 -9.82 4.66 -19.20
CA ILE A 87 -9.66 5.49 -20.39
C ILE A 87 -10.54 4.96 -21.54
N ARG A 88 -11.82 4.69 -21.24
CA ARG A 88 -12.93 4.37 -22.18
C ARG A 88 -12.76 3.39 -23.34
N ASN A 89 -11.66 2.66 -23.54
CA ASN A 89 -11.63 1.38 -24.29
C ASN A 89 -10.31 0.56 -24.18
N GLY A 90 -9.41 0.86 -23.24
CA GLY A 90 -8.18 0.09 -23.01
C GLY A 90 -8.26 -0.81 -21.78
N LEU A 91 -8.88 -1.99 -21.92
CA LEU A 91 -9.12 -3.02 -20.90
C LEU A 91 -7.85 -3.72 -20.37
N ALA A 92 -6.84 -2.97 -19.93
CA ALA A 92 -5.70 -3.56 -19.22
C ALA A 92 -5.82 -3.27 -17.73
N VAL A 93 -6.25 -4.26 -16.96
CA VAL A 93 -6.03 -4.26 -15.51
C VAL A 93 -4.52 -4.23 -15.32
N PHE A 94 -3.99 -3.09 -14.88
CA PHE A 94 -2.59 -2.99 -14.56
C PHE A 94 -2.31 -3.96 -13.39
N PRO A 95 -1.49 -5.01 -13.57
CA PRO A 95 -1.40 -6.10 -12.60
C PRO A 95 -0.66 -5.60 -11.36
N THR A 96 -1.42 -5.11 -10.39
CA THR A 96 -0.91 -4.68 -9.09
C THR A 96 -1.05 -5.78 -8.05
N CYS A 97 -0.15 -5.78 -7.06
CA CYS A 97 -0.31 -6.49 -5.78
C CYS A 97 -0.47 -5.46 -4.66
N THR A 98 -1.03 -5.91 -3.53
CA THR A 98 -1.12 -5.07 -2.34
C THR A 98 0.20 -5.17 -1.58
N ALA A 99 0.80 -4.03 -1.25
CA ALA A 99 1.94 -3.96 -0.36
C ALA A 99 1.56 -3.22 0.92
N VAL A 100 1.93 -3.78 2.06
CA VAL A 100 1.74 -3.18 3.37
C VAL A 100 3.09 -2.82 3.95
N GLU A 101 3.30 -1.53 4.19
CA GLU A 101 4.48 -0.97 4.81
C GLU A 101 4.19 -0.70 6.29
N TYR A 102 4.97 -1.32 7.17
CA TYR A 102 4.87 -1.16 8.61
C TYR A 102 6.27 -1.08 9.22
N GLY A 103 6.71 0.15 9.51
CA GLY A 103 8.09 0.43 9.90
C GLY A 103 9.05 0.16 8.76
N GLN A 104 10.09 -0.64 9.00
CA GLN A 104 11.07 -1.02 7.96
C GLN A 104 10.67 -2.28 7.17
N LYS A 105 9.50 -2.85 7.46
CA LYS A 105 9.03 -4.10 6.83
C LYS A 105 8.00 -3.79 5.77
N VAL A 106 8.14 -4.44 4.61
CA VAL A 106 7.14 -4.44 3.55
C VAL A 106 6.66 -5.87 3.31
N LEU A 107 5.35 -6.05 3.36
CA LEU A 107 4.66 -7.30 3.04
C LEU A 107 3.95 -7.15 1.70
N LEU A 108 4.31 -7.96 0.72
CA LEU A 108 3.60 -8.11 -0.54
C LEU A 108 2.57 -9.21 -0.41
N LEU A 109 1.35 -8.94 -0.86
CA LEU A 109 0.21 -9.84 -0.78
C LEU A 109 -0.29 -10.12 -2.19
N GLY A 110 -0.35 -11.40 -2.54
CA GLY A 110 -0.93 -11.84 -3.80
C GLY A 110 -2.44 -11.57 -3.83
N LYS A 111 -2.99 -11.37 -5.02
CA LYS A 111 -4.45 -11.27 -5.24
C LYS A 111 -5.08 -12.67 -5.26
N THR A 112 -4.98 -13.38 -4.14
CA THR A 112 -5.54 -14.72 -3.93
C THR A 112 -6.31 -14.74 -2.60
N ASP A 113 -7.26 -15.66 -2.44
CA ASP A 113 -8.01 -15.81 -1.16
C ASP A 113 -7.07 -16.01 0.03
N LYS A 114 -5.93 -16.68 -0.19
CA LYS A 114 -4.90 -16.88 0.83
C LYS A 114 -4.10 -15.62 1.12
N GLY A 115 -3.84 -14.78 0.10
CA GLY A 115 -3.24 -13.46 0.28
C GLY A 115 -4.17 -12.52 1.07
N ASP A 116 -5.46 -12.55 0.76
CA ASP A 116 -6.48 -11.79 1.51
C ASP A 116 -6.56 -12.27 2.97
N LYS A 117 -6.50 -13.59 3.20
CA LYS A 117 -6.43 -14.16 4.55
C LYS A 117 -5.15 -13.75 5.28
N ALA A 118 -4.00 -13.75 4.60
CA ALA A 118 -2.74 -13.30 5.20
C ALA A 118 -2.77 -11.82 5.60
N LEU A 119 -3.43 -10.97 4.80
CA LEU A 119 -3.68 -9.59 5.16
C LEU A 119 -4.58 -9.47 6.38
N GLU A 120 -5.65 -10.25 6.43
CA GLU A 120 -6.59 -10.25 7.57
C GLU A 120 -5.90 -10.71 8.86
N GLU A 121 -5.11 -11.78 8.82
CA GLU A 121 -4.30 -12.25 9.95
C GLU A 121 -3.32 -11.16 10.43
N PHE A 122 -2.64 -10.49 9.51
CA PHE A 122 -1.75 -9.37 9.84
C PHE A 122 -2.48 -8.22 10.53
N LEU A 123 -3.65 -7.81 10.03
CA LEU A 123 -4.44 -6.73 10.63
C LEU A 123 -5.04 -7.12 11.99
N ASN A 124 -5.44 -8.38 12.16
CA ASN A 124 -5.90 -8.92 13.43
C ASN A 124 -4.81 -8.89 14.49
N ASP A 125 -3.60 -9.34 14.15
CA ASP A 125 -2.43 -9.26 15.02
C ASP A 125 -2.13 -7.81 15.41
N LEU A 126 -2.08 -6.91 14.41
CA LEU A 126 -1.79 -5.49 14.65
C LEU A 126 -2.83 -4.82 15.56
N THR A 127 -4.11 -5.14 15.37
CA THR A 127 -5.21 -4.65 16.20
C THR A 127 -5.13 -5.19 17.62
N GLY A 128 -4.78 -6.47 17.79
CA GLY A 128 -4.63 -7.14 19.07
C GLY A 128 -3.62 -6.43 19.99
N TYR A 129 -2.55 -5.90 19.41
CA TYR A 129 -1.49 -5.19 20.13
C TYR A 129 -1.53 -3.67 19.94
N PHE A 130 -2.63 -3.10 19.44
CA PHE A 130 -2.69 -1.68 19.04
C PHE A 130 -2.44 -0.69 20.20
N PHE A 131 -2.78 -1.05 21.44
CA PHE A 131 -2.56 -0.19 22.61
C PHE A 131 -1.28 -0.53 23.41
N ASP A 132 -0.52 -1.56 23.01
CA ASP A 132 0.76 -1.90 23.64
C ASP A 132 1.74 -0.71 23.60
N GLY A 133 2.37 -0.37 24.73
CA GLY A 133 3.37 0.70 24.83
C GLY A 133 4.73 0.40 24.17
N LYS A 134 4.81 -0.61 23.29
CA LYS A 134 6.04 -0.85 22.51
C LYS A 134 6.18 0.24 21.45
N ARG A 135 7.42 0.64 21.15
CA ARG A 135 7.72 1.54 20.03
C ARG A 135 7.14 0.95 18.74
N LYS A 136 6.04 1.53 18.28
CA LYS A 136 5.39 1.22 17.01
C LYS A 136 5.86 2.22 15.95
N PRO A 137 5.87 1.84 14.67
CA PRO A 137 5.94 2.81 13.58
C PRO A 137 4.84 3.86 13.73
N GLU A 138 5.11 5.08 13.28
CA GLU A 138 4.13 6.18 13.31
C GLU A 138 2.95 5.91 12.39
N GLU A 139 3.20 5.23 11.26
CA GLU A 139 2.21 4.97 10.24
C GLU A 139 2.24 3.51 9.75
N LEU A 140 1.05 3.01 9.41
CA LEU A 140 0.82 1.87 8.55
C LEU A 140 0.40 2.40 7.18
N ARG A 141 1.06 1.96 6.10
CA ARG A 141 0.73 2.41 4.74
C ARG A 141 0.40 1.22 3.85
N PHE A 142 -0.63 1.42 3.03
CA PHE A 142 -1.00 0.50 1.97
C PHE A 142 -0.58 1.08 0.65
N HIS A 143 -0.04 0.23 -0.20
CA HIS A 143 0.37 0.60 -1.54
C HIS A 143 -0.20 -0.41 -2.52
N GLU A 144 -0.57 0.07 -3.69
CA GLU A 144 -0.73 -0.79 -4.86
C GLU A 144 0.56 -0.74 -5.65
N VAL A 145 1.30 -1.85 -5.63
CA VAL A 145 2.60 -1.99 -6.27
C VAL A 145 2.44 -2.75 -7.57
N ALA A 146 3.09 -2.27 -8.61
CA ALA A 146 3.10 -2.93 -9.90
C ALA A 146 4.46 -3.61 -10.15
N PRO A 147 4.58 -4.91 -9.83
CA PRO A 147 5.75 -5.68 -10.22
C PRO A 147 5.82 -5.77 -11.75
N LEU A 148 6.88 -5.21 -12.33
CA LEU A 148 7.11 -5.21 -13.79
C LEU A 148 7.44 -6.61 -14.32
N ASP A 149 7.99 -7.46 -13.48
CA ASP A 149 8.46 -8.79 -13.84
C ASP A 149 7.38 -9.87 -13.61
N ALA A 150 7.24 -10.78 -14.58
CA ALA A 150 6.27 -11.87 -14.53
C ALA A 150 6.70 -12.97 -13.55
N GLU A 151 8.00 -13.25 -13.46
CA GLU A 151 8.53 -14.23 -12.52
C GLU A 151 8.32 -13.74 -11.09
N PHE A 152 8.66 -12.48 -10.80
CA PHE A 152 8.43 -11.85 -9.51
C PHE A 152 6.94 -11.85 -9.13
N ARG A 153 6.02 -11.65 -10.08
CA ARG A 153 4.58 -11.78 -9.84
C ARG A 153 4.19 -13.18 -9.39
N ALA A 154 4.75 -14.21 -10.02
CA ALA A 154 4.52 -15.60 -9.64
C ALA A 154 5.14 -15.92 -8.27
N GLU A 155 6.31 -15.35 -7.96
CA GLU A 155 7.03 -15.58 -6.70
C GLU A 155 6.35 -14.97 -5.46
N ILE A 156 5.48 -13.96 -5.60
CA ILE A 156 4.79 -13.38 -4.44
C ILE A 156 3.98 -14.47 -3.70
N GLY A 157 3.40 -15.41 -4.45
CA GLY A 157 2.52 -16.43 -3.90
C GLY A 157 1.37 -15.78 -3.12
N ASP A 158 1.15 -16.25 -1.89
CA ASP A 158 0.12 -15.70 -1.00
C ASP A 158 0.62 -14.45 -0.26
N CYS A 159 1.84 -14.50 0.30
CA CYS A 159 2.47 -13.39 1.03
C CYS A 159 4.00 -13.52 1.02
N LYS A 160 4.70 -12.41 0.80
CA LYS A 160 6.18 -12.35 0.76
C LYS A 160 6.68 -11.07 1.43
N THR A 161 7.73 -11.18 2.23
CA THR A 161 8.45 -9.99 2.72
C THR A 161 9.35 -9.45 1.61
N ALA A 162 9.36 -8.13 1.39
CA ALA A 162 10.14 -7.48 0.36
C ALA A 162 10.97 -6.30 0.90
N SER A 163 11.95 -5.87 0.10
CA SER A 163 12.68 -4.61 0.34
C SER A 163 11.73 -3.41 0.18
N PRO A 164 11.86 -2.35 1.01
CA PRO A 164 11.15 -1.09 0.82
C PRO A 164 11.32 -0.46 -0.57
N ASP A 165 12.39 -0.77 -1.29
CA ASP A 165 12.60 -0.27 -2.66
C ASP A 165 11.47 -0.66 -3.63
N ILE A 166 10.75 -1.75 -3.35
CA ILE A 166 9.59 -2.15 -4.17
C ILE A 166 8.48 -1.09 -4.16
N LEU A 167 8.40 -0.26 -3.12
CA LEU A 167 7.41 0.80 -3.00
C LEU A 167 7.63 1.92 -4.04
N ARG A 168 8.83 2.04 -4.63
CA ARG A 168 9.08 2.94 -5.78
C ARG A 168 8.24 2.58 -7.01
N TYR A 169 7.75 1.35 -7.08
CA TYR A 169 6.88 0.84 -8.13
C TYR A 169 5.40 0.89 -7.74
N GLY A 170 5.07 1.51 -6.61
CA GLY A 170 3.72 1.56 -6.08
C GLY A 170 3.19 2.95 -5.84
N ILE A 171 1.87 2.99 -5.63
CA ILE A 171 1.14 4.18 -5.23
C ILE A 171 0.59 3.93 -3.84
N CYS A 172 0.89 4.82 -2.90
CA CYS A 172 0.28 4.80 -1.59
C CYS A 172 -1.23 5.05 -1.72
N THR A 173 -2.04 4.10 -1.28
CA THR A 173 -3.50 4.16 -1.38
C THR A 173 -4.15 4.54 -0.07
N LYS A 174 -3.52 4.20 1.06
CA LYS A 174 -4.01 4.51 2.40
C LYS A 174 -2.85 4.75 3.36
N ARG A 175 -3.03 5.71 4.26
CA ARG A 175 -2.17 5.95 5.42
C ARG A 175 -3.00 5.84 6.68
N CYS A 176 -2.46 5.17 7.68
CA CYS A 176 -3.10 5.00 8.98
C CYS A 176 -2.10 5.41 10.05
N ASP A 177 -2.41 6.50 10.75
CA ASP A 177 -1.70 6.90 11.96
C ASP A 177 -1.87 5.82 13.03
N MET A 178 -0.76 5.37 13.59
CA MET A 178 -0.67 4.28 14.56
C MET A 178 -0.55 4.78 16.01
N ALA A 179 -0.68 6.09 16.25
CA ALA A 179 -0.77 6.63 17.60
C ALA A 179 -1.96 6.00 18.36
N PRO A 180 -1.80 5.62 19.64
CA PRO A 180 -2.76 4.81 20.40
C PRO A 180 -3.96 5.62 20.88
N THR A 181 -4.76 6.12 19.93
CA THR A 181 -6.00 6.84 20.15
C THR A 181 -7.19 5.97 19.76
N LEU A 182 -8.36 6.24 20.34
CA LEU A 182 -9.59 5.52 20.00
C LEU A 182 -9.95 5.71 18.51
N ARG A 183 -9.76 6.91 17.97
CA ARG A 183 -10.00 7.23 16.56
C ARG A 183 -9.15 6.37 15.64
N ASN A 184 -7.85 6.26 15.91
CA ASN A 184 -6.93 5.49 15.07
C ASN A 184 -7.17 3.98 15.21
N PHE A 185 -7.48 3.50 16.41
CA PHE A 185 -7.88 2.11 16.64
C PHE A 185 -9.10 1.73 15.78
N ASN A 186 -10.14 2.57 15.80
CA ASN A 186 -11.35 2.34 15.00
C ASN A 186 -11.08 2.40 13.50
N ARG A 187 -10.21 3.32 13.04
CA ARG A 187 -9.77 3.38 11.63
C ARG A 187 -9.07 2.10 11.20
N LEU A 188 -8.16 1.57 12.03
CA LEU A 188 -7.48 0.30 11.76
C LEU A 188 -8.49 -0.87 11.69
N ARG A 189 -9.43 -0.96 12.64
CA ARG A 189 -10.48 -1.99 12.63
C ARG A 189 -11.42 -1.91 11.43
N ASN A 190 -11.62 -0.73 10.86
CA ASN A 190 -12.41 -0.57 9.64
C ASN A 190 -11.72 -1.12 8.38
N LEU A 191 -10.43 -1.47 8.46
CA LEU A 191 -9.72 -2.17 7.39
C LEU A 191 -9.92 -3.68 7.43
N GLN A 192 -10.34 -4.24 8.56
CA GLN A 192 -10.60 -5.67 8.71
C GLN A 192 -11.92 -6.02 7.99
N LEU A 193 -11.88 -7.11 7.21
CA LEU A 193 -13.07 -7.62 6.52
C LEU A 193 -14.03 -8.23 7.55
N MET A 194 -13.51 -9.05 8.46
CA MET A 194 -14.23 -9.52 9.64
C MET A 194 -13.64 -8.92 10.92
N ARG A 195 -14.44 -8.12 11.64
CA ARG A 195 -14.01 -7.52 12.91
C ARG A 195 -14.00 -8.58 14.01
N ALA A 196 -12.82 -8.96 14.47
CA ALA A 196 -12.70 -9.75 15.68
C ALA A 196 -13.36 -9.02 16.88
N PRO A 197 -13.98 -9.75 17.82
CA PRO A 197 -14.42 -9.20 19.10
C PRO A 197 -13.26 -8.54 19.84
N LEU A 198 -13.56 -7.52 20.65
CA LEU A 198 -12.56 -6.92 21.51
C LEU A 198 -12.13 -7.92 22.59
N SER A 199 -10.85 -7.95 22.90
CA SER A 199 -10.37 -8.58 24.13
C SER A 199 -10.85 -7.79 25.34
N LYS A 200 -10.95 -8.43 26.51
CA LYS A 200 -11.31 -7.75 27.78
C LYS A 200 -10.43 -6.54 28.08
N GLU A 201 -9.17 -6.59 27.67
CA GLU A 201 -8.24 -5.46 27.84
C GLU A 201 -8.58 -4.32 26.90
N GLN A 202 -8.80 -4.61 25.62
CA GLN A 202 -9.25 -3.60 24.65
C GLN A 202 -10.60 -2.99 25.05
N GLU A 203 -11.54 -3.77 25.58
CA GLU A 203 -12.81 -3.25 26.10
C GLU A 203 -12.58 -2.23 27.21
N ARG A 204 -11.72 -2.54 28.20
CA ARG A 204 -11.35 -1.62 29.28
C ARG A 204 -10.73 -0.33 28.74
N ILE A 205 -9.76 -0.45 27.83
CA ILE A 205 -9.07 0.69 27.23
C ILE A 205 -10.04 1.56 26.42
N VAL A 206 -10.88 0.95 25.59
CA VAL A 206 -11.90 1.65 24.81
C VAL A 206 -12.87 2.37 25.73
N SER A 207 -13.39 1.72 26.78
CA SER A 207 -14.27 2.36 27.77
C SER A 207 -13.63 3.57 28.45
N LEU A 208 -12.32 3.52 28.73
CA LEU A 208 -11.58 4.66 29.30
C LEU A 208 -11.36 5.80 28.31
N LEU A 209 -11.23 5.50 27.02
CA LEU A 209 -10.99 6.50 25.97
C LEU A 209 -12.29 7.13 25.44
N VAL A 210 -13.43 6.43 25.51
CA VAL A 210 -14.73 6.95 25.03
C VAL A 210 -15.16 8.22 25.76
N THR A 211 -14.74 8.40 27.02
CA THR A 211 -15.06 9.60 27.82
C THR A 211 -14.07 10.75 27.64
N ARG A 212 -13.06 10.58 26.76
CA ARG A 212 -11.99 11.54 26.50
C ARG A 212 -12.14 12.15 25.09
N PRO A 213 -11.44 13.26 24.81
CA PRO A 213 -11.34 13.79 23.45
C PRO A 213 -10.81 12.75 22.46
N ASP A 214 -11.26 12.81 21.20
CA ASP A 214 -10.97 11.79 20.17
C ASP A 214 -9.47 11.51 19.91
N ASN A 215 -8.62 12.50 20.16
CA ASN A 215 -7.17 12.43 19.98
C ASN A 215 -6.41 12.08 21.28
N ALA A 216 -7.12 11.81 22.38
CA ALA A 216 -6.51 11.40 23.63
C ALA A 216 -5.75 10.08 23.45
N ARG A 217 -4.48 10.07 23.85
CA ARG A 217 -3.62 8.89 23.79
C ARG A 217 -3.83 8.02 25.03
N PHE A 218 -3.78 6.71 24.84
CA PHE A 218 -3.65 5.78 25.95
C PHE A 218 -2.22 5.86 26.51
N PRO A 219 -2.02 6.04 27.83
CA PRO A 219 -0.69 6.13 28.43
C PRO A 219 0.06 4.78 28.34
N GLU A 220 1.32 4.81 27.93
CA GLU A 220 2.15 3.63 27.62
C GLU A 220 2.46 2.71 28.82
N THR A 221 2.02 3.04 30.04
CA THR A 221 2.59 2.52 31.30
C THR A 221 2.06 1.20 31.85
N GLU A 222 1.13 0.47 31.21
CA GLU A 222 0.54 -0.72 31.87
C GLU A 222 0.45 -2.04 31.06
N VAL A 223 1.12 -2.19 29.90
CA VAL A 223 1.01 -3.46 29.16
C VAL A 223 2.19 -4.39 29.42
N LYS A 224 1.96 -5.38 30.32
CA LYS A 224 2.88 -6.51 30.55
C LYS A 224 3.16 -7.26 29.25
N THR A 225 4.44 -7.33 28.93
CA THR A 225 5.06 -7.98 27.78
C THR A 225 4.51 -9.38 27.46
N ARG A 226 3.93 -9.54 26.27
CA ARG A 226 4.07 -10.77 25.47
C ARG A 226 4.72 -10.43 24.14
N ILE A 227 5.72 -11.21 23.78
CA ILE A 227 6.55 -11.05 22.57
C ILE A 227 5.82 -11.77 21.43
N PRO A 228 5.45 -11.12 20.31
CA PRO A 228 4.94 -11.85 19.16
C PRO A 228 6.14 -12.17 18.25
N PHE A 229 6.81 -13.29 18.48
CA PHE A 229 7.59 -14.03 17.47
C PHE A 229 8.08 -15.34 18.13
N LYS A 230 7.25 -16.39 18.09
CA LYS A 230 7.76 -17.77 18.04
C LYS A 230 7.37 -18.34 16.69
N LYS A 231 8.34 -18.37 15.76
CA LYS A 231 8.27 -19.27 14.62
C LYS A 231 8.10 -20.69 15.18
N LYS A 232 7.04 -21.40 14.78
CA LYS A 232 7.01 -22.85 14.89
C LYS A 232 8.18 -23.37 14.06
N GLY A 233 9.15 -23.99 14.72
CA GLY A 233 10.30 -24.59 14.08
C GLY A 233 9.87 -25.72 13.15
N GLN A 234 10.30 -25.64 11.90
CA GLN A 234 10.60 -26.83 11.13
C GLN A 234 12.08 -27.12 11.38
N GLY A 235 12.33 -28.16 12.17
CA GLY A 235 13.64 -28.78 12.23
C GLY A 235 13.88 -29.51 10.90
N ILE A 236 15.00 -29.23 10.27
CA ILE A 236 15.62 -30.15 9.31
C ILE A 236 16.86 -30.67 10.03
N ASN A 237 16.87 -31.97 10.27
CA ASN A 237 18.02 -32.69 10.80
C ASN A 237 19.19 -32.60 9.82
N ILE A 238 20.39 -32.57 10.40
CA ILE A 238 21.72 -32.61 9.77
C ILE A 238 21.81 -33.73 8.74
#